data_AF-A0A6S7IZ17-F1
#
_entry.id   AF-A0A6S7IZ17-F1
#
_cell.length_a   1.000
_cell.length_b   1.000
_cell.length_c   1.000
_cell.angle_alpha   90.00
_cell.angle_beta   90.00
_cell.angle_gamma   90.00
#
_symmetry.space_group_name_H-M   'P 1'
#
loop_
_entity.id
_entity.type
_entity.pdbx_description
1 polymer ?
#
loop_
_entity_poly.entity_id
_entity_poly.type
_entity_poly.pdbx_seq_one_letter_code
_entity_poly.pdbx_strand_id
1 'polypeptide(L)'
;MNLEANAQNLQALADQLQETLSSEDQARKDAEKFLEAIEGNSNYSLLLLHIVDNDSFESMVRLAAAITFKNFVKRQWRVSDGNPNKITQDDRQKIKVLIIDLMLKSPPQLQSQLSDAVSIIGREDFPRKWPNLLPEMVKKFNSGDFHIINGVLKTAHSLFKRYRHEFKSQELWEEIKIVLDGFCEPITELLKTTMDLANKHSNNPESLKILFSSLTLICKIFYSLNSQDLPEYFEDHMEEWMKHFLVILTTDNKLLKTEDDEEAGPLELIKSQICDNVSMYAQKYDEEFQPYLPGFVSAIWNLLTTIENRVKYDL
;
A
#
# COMPACT_ATOMS: atom_id res chain seq x y z
N MET A 1 2.37 -27.51 -21.90
CA MET A 1 0.89 -27.53 -22.01
C MET A 1 0.48 -26.14 -22.50
N ASN A 2 -0.44 -26.01 -23.45
CA ASN A 2 -0.87 -24.68 -23.90
C ASN A 2 -1.87 -24.10 -22.88
N LEU A 3 -1.40 -23.19 -22.03
CA LEU A 3 -2.17 -22.60 -20.92
C LEU A 3 -2.95 -21.34 -21.35
N GLU A 4 -3.52 -21.34 -22.55
CA GLU A 4 -4.41 -20.25 -22.97
C GLU A 4 -5.54 -20.03 -21.96
N ALA A 5 -5.94 -18.77 -21.78
CA ALA A 5 -7.04 -18.37 -20.90
C ALA A 5 -8.39 -18.83 -21.47
N ASN A 6 -8.73 -20.10 -21.25
CA ASN A 6 -10.00 -20.71 -21.59
C ASN A 6 -10.64 -21.38 -20.36
N ALA A 7 -11.94 -21.66 -20.43
CA ALA A 7 -12.70 -22.19 -19.31
C ALA A 7 -12.14 -23.52 -18.77
N GLN A 8 -11.63 -24.38 -19.67
CA GLN A 8 -11.09 -25.68 -19.29
C GLN A 8 -9.79 -25.55 -18.48
N ASN A 9 -8.86 -24.70 -18.93
CA ASN A 9 -7.60 -24.45 -18.22
C ASN A 9 -7.82 -23.73 -16.89
N LEU A 10 -8.78 -22.79 -16.84
CA LEU A 10 -9.16 -22.12 -15.60
C LEU A 10 -9.74 -23.10 -14.59
N GLN A 11 -10.67 -23.97 -15.01
CA GLN A 11 -11.25 -24.98 -14.11
C GLN A 11 -10.18 -25.97 -13.63
N ALA A 12 -9.35 -26.49 -14.53
CA ALA A 12 -8.30 -27.44 -14.15
C ALA A 12 -7.32 -26.84 -13.13
N LEU A 13 -6.94 -25.57 -13.29
CA LEU A 13 -6.06 -24.89 -12.35
C LEU A 13 -6.78 -24.59 -11.02
N ALA A 14 -8.06 -24.22 -11.07
CA ALA A 14 -8.89 -24.00 -9.88
C ALA A 14 -9.06 -25.29 -9.06
N ASP A 15 -9.24 -26.44 -9.72
CA ASP A 15 -9.34 -27.75 -9.06
C ASP A 15 -8.04 -28.06 -8.30
N GLN A 16 -6.88 -27.79 -8.90
CA GLN A 16 -5.58 -27.99 -8.24
C GLN A 16 -5.39 -27.03 -7.06
N LEU A 17 -5.84 -25.77 -7.19
CA LEU A 17 -5.83 -24.81 -6.08
C LEU A 17 -6.79 -25.21 -4.95
N GLN A 18 -7.88 -25.89 -5.26
CA GLN A 18 -8.78 -26.44 -4.24
C GLN A 18 -8.10 -27.60 -3.48
N GLU A 19 -7.37 -28.47 -4.18
CA GLU A 19 -6.64 -29.57 -3.57
C GLU A 19 -5.50 -29.12 -2.63
N THR A 20 -4.90 -27.93 -2.85
CA THR A 20 -3.94 -27.37 -1.88
C THR A 20 -4.57 -26.99 -0.53
N LEU A 21 -5.90 -26.91 -0.47
CA LEU A 21 -6.67 -26.65 0.75
C LEU A 21 -7.20 -27.93 1.41
N SER A 22 -6.94 -29.09 0.82
CA SER A 22 -7.44 -30.39 1.33
C SER A 22 -6.90 -30.69 2.74
N SER A 23 -7.70 -31.37 3.56
CA SER A 23 -7.25 -31.90 4.84
C SER A 23 -6.22 -33.02 4.68
N GLU A 24 -6.23 -33.70 3.53
CA GLU A 24 -5.31 -34.80 3.22
C GLU A 24 -3.92 -34.30 2.83
N ASP A 25 -2.88 -34.74 3.55
CA ASP A 25 -1.51 -34.25 3.34
C ASP A 25 -0.94 -34.62 1.96
N GLN A 26 -1.28 -35.80 1.46
CA GLN A 26 -0.80 -36.27 0.16
C GLN A 26 -1.41 -35.45 -0.99
N ALA A 27 -2.73 -35.19 -0.93
CA ALA A 27 -3.43 -34.39 -1.92
C ALA A 27 -2.85 -32.96 -2.03
N ARG A 28 -2.60 -32.30 -0.88
CA ARG A 28 -1.96 -30.98 -0.86
C ARG A 28 -0.59 -30.98 -1.53
N LYS A 29 0.27 -31.94 -1.16
CA LYS A 29 1.64 -32.04 -1.70
C LYS A 29 1.67 -32.31 -3.20
N ASP A 30 0.75 -33.14 -3.69
CA ASP A 30 0.67 -33.47 -5.11
C ASP A 30 0.15 -32.28 -5.92
N ALA A 31 -0.83 -31.54 -5.40
CA ALA A 31 -1.31 -30.30 -6.00
C ALA A 31 -0.23 -29.20 -6.05
N GLU A 32 0.51 -28.99 -4.95
CA GLU A 32 1.63 -28.04 -4.90
C GLU A 32 2.70 -28.40 -5.94
N LYS A 33 3.11 -29.67 -6.01
CA LYS A 33 4.07 -30.15 -7.03
C LYS A 33 3.57 -29.94 -8.45
N PHE A 34 2.28 -30.17 -8.69
CA PHE A 34 1.69 -29.92 -10.00
C PHE A 34 1.79 -28.45 -10.39
N LEU A 35 1.38 -27.54 -9.48
CA LEU A 35 1.47 -26.10 -9.70
C LEU A 35 2.91 -25.65 -10.00
N GLU A 36 3.89 -26.16 -9.24
CA GLU A 36 5.31 -25.88 -9.48
C GLU A 36 5.84 -26.46 -10.81
N ALA A 37 5.33 -27.60 -11.26
CA ALA A 37 5.71 -28.20 -12.53
C ALA A 37 5.19 -27.38 -13.73
N ILE A 38 4.04 -26.70 -13.59
CA ILE A 38 3.44 -25.92 -14.67
C ILE A 38 3.77 -24.43 -14.63
N GLU A 39 4.36 -23.91 -13.55
CA GLU A 39 4.56 -22.47 -13.34
C GLU A 39 5.46 -21.79 -14.40
N GLY A 40 6.26 -22.57 -15.14
CA GLY A 40 7.12 -22.07 -16.22
C GLY A 40 6.45 -21.94 -17.58
N ASN A 41 5.18 -22.35 -17.72
CA ASN A 41 4.45 -22.21 -18.98
C ASN A 41 3.91 -20.78 -19.14
N SER A 42 3.91 -20.26 -20.37
CA SER A 42 3.30 -18.96 -20.71
C SER A 42 1.84 -18.90 -20.26
N ASN A 43 1.36 -17.73 -19.85
CA ASN A 43 0.01 -17.47 -19.33
C ASN A 43 -0.31 -18.10 -17.95
N TYR A 44 0.57 -18.86 -17.31
CA TYR A 44 0.31 -19.43 -15.97
C TYR A 44 -0.12 -18.36 -14.96
N SER A 45 0.63 -17.26 -14.88
CA SER A 45 0.34 -16.11 -14.03
C SER A 45 -0.97 -15.41 -14.40
N LEU A 46 -1.31 -15.37 -15.68
CA LEU A 46 -2.55 -14.76 -16.15
C LEU A 46 -3.77 -15.63 -15.80
N LEU A 47 -3.66 -16.95 -15.89
CA LEU A 47 -4.71 -17.86 -15.43
C LEU A 47 -5.01 -17.66 -13.94
N LEU A 48 -3.97 -17.50 -13.10
CA LEU A 48 -4.17 -17.19 -11.68
C LEU A 48 -4.93 -15.87 -11.50
N LEU A 49 -4.56 -14.80 -12.22
CA LEU A 49 -5.27 -13.52 -12.14
C LEU A 49 -6.72 -13.63 -12.63
N HIS A 50 -6.98 -14.41 -13.68
CA HIS A 50 -8.34 -14.65 -14.17
C HIS A 50 -9.20 -15.48 -13.19
N ILE A 51 -8.61 -16.42 -12.44
CA ILE A 51 -9.31 -17.11 -11.35
C ILE A 51 -9.64 -16.12 -10.23
N VAL A 52 -8.68 -15.26 -9.85
CA VAL A 52 -8.91 -14.21 -8.84
C VAL A 52 -10.07 -13.29 -9.25
N ASP A 53 -10.17 -12.94 -10.53
CA ASP A 53 -11.21 -12.07 -11.08
C ASP A 53 -12.59 -12.73 -11.27
N ASN A 54 -12.66 -14.06 -11.32
CA ASN A 54 -13.90 -14.76 -11.64
C ASN A 54 -14.69 -15.10 -10.38
N ASP A 55 -15.75 -14.34 -10.12
CA ASP A 55 -16.67 -14.52 -8.98
C ASP A 55 -17.45 -15.85 -9.01
N SER A 56 -17.38 -16.63 -10.10
CA SER A 56 -17.97 -17.97 -10.18
C SER A 56 -17.19 -19.01 -9.37
N PHE A 57 -15.93 -18.74 -9.04
CA PHE A 57 -15.12 -19.61 -8.18
C PHE A 57 -15.32 -19.28 -6.70
N GLU A 58 -15.19 -20.29 -5.84
CA GLU A 58 -15.28 -20.12 -4.40
C GLU A 58 -14.22 -19.13 -3.86
N SER A 59 -14.59 -18.36 -2.83
CA SER A 59 -13.71 -17.33 -2.24
C SER A 59 -12.35 -17.88 -1.79
N MET A 60 -12.31 -19.11 -1.27
CA MET A 60 -11.07 -19.74 -0.82
C MET A 60 -10.16 -20.12 -1.99
N VAL A 61 -10.71 -20.57 -3.12
CA VAL A 61 -9.94 -20.84 -4.35
C VAL A 61 -9.36 -19.54 -4.91
N ARG A 62 -10.17 -18.47 -4.95
CA ARG A 62 -9.70 -17.15 -5.40
C ARG A 62 -8.58 -16.62 -4.51
N LEU A 63 -8.67 -16.83 -3.19
CA LEU A 63 -7.61 -16.47 -2.25
C LEU A 63 -6.34 -17.32 -2.47
N ALA A 64 -6.48 -18.63 -2.65
CA ALA A 64 -5.37 -19.52 -2.98
C ALA A 64 -4.68 -19.11 -4.30
N ALA A 65 -5.46 -18.70 -5.31
CA ALA A 65 -4.94 -18.18 -6.58
C ALA A 65 -4.13 -16.89 -6.36
N ALA A 66 -4.65 -15.94 -5.58
CA ALA A 66 -3.97 -14.68 -5.28
C ALA A 66 -2.66 -14.89 -4.49
N ILE A 67 -2.67 -15.80 -3.52
CA ILE A 67 -1.47 -16.17 -2.74
C ILE A 67 -0.43 -16.86 -3.64
N THR A 68 -0.86 -17.82 -4.46
CA THR A 68 0.01 -18.52 -5.42
C THR A 68 0.62 -17.54 -6.41
N PHE A 69 -0.18 -16.61 -6.95
CA PHE A 69 0.30 -15.56 -7.85
C PHE A 69 1.35 -14.66 -7.18
N LYS A 70 1.06 -14.15 -5.98
CA LYS A 70 1.99 -13.31 -5.22
C LYS A 70 3.31 -14.05 -4.96
N ASN A 71 3.25 -15.31 -4.54
CA ASN A 71 4.45 -16.11 -4.26
C ASN A 71 5.24 -16.40 -5.55
N PHE A 72 4.55 -16.66 -6.66
CA PHE A 72 5.18 -16.83 -7.96
C PHE A 72 5.91 -15.56 -8.42
N VAL A 73 5.27 -14.39 -8.33
CA VAL A 73 5.89 -13.07 -8.59
C VAL A 73 7.09 -12.86 -7.69
N LYS A 74 6.99 -13.14 -6.38
CA LYS A 74 8.10 -13.03 -5.42
C LYS A 74 9.32 -13.86 -5.83
N ARG A 75 9.10 -15.08 -6.34
CA ARG A 75 10.18 -16.00 -6.75
C ARG A 75 10.74 -15.69 -8.13
N GLN A 76 9.91 -15.30 -9.09
CA GLN A 76 10.24 -15.34 -10.53
C GLN A 76 10.22 -13.96 -11.22
N TRP A 77 9.81 -12.88 -10.54
CA TRP A 77 9.77 -11.56 -11.18
C TRP A 77 11.17 -10.98 -11.39
N ARG A 78 12.05 -11.05 -10.40
CA ARG A 78 13.44 -10.66 -10.57
C ARG A 78 14.17 -11.74 -11.36
N VAL A 79 14.78 -11.35 -12.49
CA VAL A 79 15.62 -12.24 -13.28
C VAL A 79 17.02 -12.23 -12.67
N SER A 80 17.38 -13.31 -11.98
CA SER A 80 18.74 -13.51 -11.44
C SER A 80 19.60 -14.25 -12.46
N ASP A 81 20.89 -13.90 -12.52
CA ASP A 81 21.85 -14.58 -13.37
C ASP A 81 21.88 -16.09 -13.07
N GLY A 82 21.71 -16.90 -14.13
CA GLY A 82 21.73 -18.36 -14.05
C GLY A 82 20.36 -19.03 -13.85
N ASN A 83 19.29 -18.29 -13.59
CA ASN A 83 17.93 -18.86 -13.50
C ASN A 83 17.12 -18.61 -14.79
N PRO A 84 16.36 -19.62 -15.28
CA PRO A 84 15.48 -19.44 -16.43
C PRO A 84 14.37 -18.44 -16.09
N ASN A 85 14.15 -17.44 -16.94
CA ASN A 85 13.04 -16.52 -16.78
C ASN A 85 11.71 -17.25 -17.02
N LYS A 86 10.98 -17.53 -15.94
CA LYS A 86 9.69 -18.24 -15.98
C LYS A 86 8.50 -17.34 -16.32
N ILE A 87 8.68 -16.01 -16.33
CA ILE A 87 7.62 -15.05 -16.69
C ILE A 87 7.99 -14.39 -18.01
N THR A 88 7.25 -14.74 -19.06
CA THR A 88 7.48 -14.19 -20.41
C THR A 88 7.33 -12.66 -20.41
N GLN A 89 8.00 -11.98 -21.34
CA GLN A 89 7.90 -10.53 -21.44
C GLN A 89 6.45 -10.07 -21.74
N ASP A 90 5.70 -10.86 -22.52
CA ASP A 90 4.28 -10.62 -22.81
C ASP A 90 3.42 -10.75 -21.55
N ASP A 91 3.59 -11.83 -20.78
CA ASP A 91 2.88 -12.02 -19.50
C ASP A 91 3.18 -10.88 -18.53
N ARG A 92 4.44 -10.40 -18.45
CA ARG A 92 4.80 -9.25 -17.60
C ARG A 92 4.02 -7.99 -17.97
N GLN A 93 3.86 -7.69 -19.25
CA GLN A 93 3.09 -6.52 -19.68
C GLN A 93 1.60 -6.68 -19.39
N LYS A 94 1.03 -7.86 -19.68
CA LYS A 94 -0.38 -8.15 -19.38
C LYS A 94 -0.68 -8.10 -17.88
N ILE A 95 0.21 -8.64 -17.04
CA ILE A 95 0.09 -8.56 -15.58
C ILE A 95 0.02 -7.11 -15.12
N LYS A 96 0.94 -6.24 -15.60
CA LYS A 96 0.98 -4.82 -15.23
C LYS A 96 -0.32 -4.09 -15.58
N VAL A 97 -0.92 -4.40 -16.73
CA VAL A 97 -2.19 -3.82 -17.16
C VAL A 97 -3.36 -4.28 -16.30
N LEU A 98 -3.39 -5.55 -15.90
CA LEU A 98 -4.53 -6.15 -15.20
C LEU A 98 -4.52 -5.93 -13.68
N ILE A 99 -3.34 -6.01 -13.06
CA ILE A 99 -3.21 -6.20 -11.62
C ILE A 99 -3.74 -5.03 -10.80
N ILE A 100 -3.60 -3.79 -11.29
CA ILE A 100 -4.06 -2.60 -10.57
C ILE A 100 -5.57 -2.57 -10.52
N ASP A 101 -6.25 -2.68 -11.66
CA ASP A 101 -7.72 -2.69 -11.69
C ASP A 101 -8.29 -3.87 -10.91
N LEU A 102 -7.69 -5.05 -11.04
CA LEU A 102 -8.11 -6.23 -10.29
C LEU A 102 -7.97 -6.03 -8.78
N MET A 103 -6.84 -5.49 -8.30
CA MET A 103 -6.61 -5.19 -6.89
C MET A 103 -7.69 -4.26 -6.31
N LEU A 104 -8.14 -3.28 -7.10
CA LEU A 104 -9.07 -2.26 -6.63
C LEU A 104 -10.52 -2.71 -6.56
N LYS A 105 -10.96 -3.60 -7.46
CA LYS A 105 -12.30 -4.21 -7.41
C LYS A 105 -12.38 -5.44 -6.50
N SER A 106 -11.24 -5.94 -6.05
CA SER A 106 -11.15 -7.16 -5.24
C SER A 106 -11.57 -6.94 -3.77
N PRO A 107 -12.21 -7.92 -3.12
CA PRO A 107 -12.45 -7.89 -1.67
C PRO A 107 -11.15 -7.74 -0.84
N PRO A 108 -11.24 -7.28 0.43
CA PRO A 108 -10.07 -6.90 1.23
C PRO A 108 -8.94 -7.95 1.30
N GLN A 109 -9.30 -9.23 1.42
CA GLN A 109 -8.32 -10.32 1.50
C GLN A 109 -7.53 -10.51 0.19
N LEU A 110 -8.22 -10.45 -0.96
CA LEU A 110 -7.60 -10.55 -2.28
C LEU A 110 -6.82 -9.29 -2.61
N GLN A 111 -7.38 -8.11 -2.32
CA GLN A 111 -6.73 -6.81 -2.48
C GLN A 111 -5.38 -6.76 -1.77
N SER A 112 -5.29 -7.29 -0.54
CA SER A 112 -4.03 -7.34 0.22
C SER A 112 -2.96 -8.17 -0.49
N GLN A 113 -3.30 -9.37 -0.98
CA GLN A 113 -2.35 -10.22 -1.71
C GLN A 113 -1.88 -9.59 -3.03
N LEU A 114 -2.80 -8.94 -3.75
CA LEU A 114 -2.48 -8.25 -5.00
C LEU A 114 -1.63 -7.00 -4.76
N SER A 115 -1.91 -6.22 -3.72
CA SER A 115 -1.09 -5.05 -3.34
C SER A 115 0.36 -5.44 -3.00
N ASP A 116 0.56 -6.57 -2.31
CA ASP A 116 1.90 -7.12 -2.07
C ASP A 116 2.59 -7.48 -3.38
N ALA A 117 1.88 -8.13 -4.31
CA ALA A 117 2.42 -8.48 -5.61
C ALA A 117 2.78 -7.24 -6.44
N VAL A 118 1.92 -6.21 -6.47
CA VAL A 118 2.22 -4.91 -7.10
C VAL A 118 3.46 -4.28 -6.48
N SER A 119 3.60 -4.34 -5.15
CA SER A 119 4.77 -3.80 -4.45
C SER A 119 6.07 -4.52 -4.85
N ILE A 120 6.02 -5.84 -5.02
CA ILE A 120 7.17 -6.63 -5.49
C ILE A 120 7.52 -6.27 -6.93
N ILE A 121 6.53 -6.21 -7.83
CA ILE A 121 6.74 -5.86 -9.24
C ILE A 121 7.30 -4.43 -9.33
N GLY A 122 6.70 -3.49 -8.61
CA GLY A 122 7.10 -2.10 -8.61
C GLY A 122 8.53 -1.91 -8.14
N ARG A 123 9.01 -2.65 -7.14
CA ARG A 123 10.42 -2.54 -6.71
C ARG A 123 11.44 -2.82 -7.82
N GLU A 124 11.10 -3.71 -8.75
CA GLU A 124 11.99 -4.14 -9.85
C GLU A 124 11.78 -3.33 -11.13
N ASP A 125 10.55 -2.89 -11.38
CA ASP A 125 10.14 -2.32 -12.67
C ASP A 125 9.77 -0.84 -12.61
N PHE A 126 9.36 -0.30 -11.46
CA PHE A 126 9.10 1.14 -11.31
C PHE A 126 10.43 1.90 -11.15
N PRO A 127 10.61 3.06 -11.79
CA PRO A 127 9.69 3.73 -12.72
C PRO A 127 9.92 3.34 -14.19
N ARG A 128 11.13 2.89 -14.55
CA ARG A 128 11.58 2.80 -15.96
C ARG A 128 10.83 1.74 -16.79
N LYS A 129 10.54 0.57 -16.22
CA LYS A 129 9.86 -0.55 -16.91
C LYS A 129 8.36 -0.56 -16.63
N TRP A 130 7.85 0.31 -15.77
CA TRP A 130 6.43 0.46 -15.47
C TRP A 130 6.04 1.92 -15.24
N PRO A 131 6.18 2.77 -16.28
CA PRO A 131 5.99 4.22 -16.14
C PRO A 131 4.55 4.62 -15.81
N ASN A 132 3.56 3.82 -16.22
CA ASN A 132 2.14 4.11 -16.00
C ASN A 132 1.64 3.81 -14.57
N LEU A 133 2.46 3.16 -13.72
CA LEU A 133 2.03 2.80 -12.37
C LEU A 133 1.61 4.03 -11.55
N LEU A 134 2.42 5.09 -11.57
CA LEU A 134 2.15 6.31 -10.81
C LEU A 134 0.92 7.07 -11.34
N PRO A 135 0.79 7.36 -12.66
CA PRO A 135 -0.44 7.94 -13.22
C PRO A 135 -1.70 7.14 -12.93
N GLU A 136 -1.64 5.81 -12.99
CA GLU A 136 -2.77 4.93 -12.69
C GLU A 136 -3.17 5.02 -11.22
N MET A 137 -2.22 5.03 -10.28
CA MET A 137 -2.51 5.23 -8.86
C MET A 137 -3.17 6.59 -8.59
N VAL A 138 -2.59 7.67 -9.13
CA VAL A 138 -3.13 9.03 -8.96
C VAL A 138 -4.55 9.17 -9.50
N LYS A 139 -4.84 8.57 -10.66
CA LYS A 139 -6.18 8.58 -11.25
C LYS A 139 -7.25 8.02 -10.30
N LYS A 140 -6.88 7.07 -9.44
CA LYS A 140 -7.82 6.41 -8.51
C LYS A 140 -8.11 7.23 -7.26
N PHE A 141 -7.30 8.24 -6.93
CA PHE A 141 -7.63 9.20 -5.86
C PHE A 141 -8.94 9.94 -6.15
N ASN A 142 -9.25 10.15 -7.43
CA ASN A 142 -10.48 10.80 -7.87
C ASN A 142 -11.71 9.88 -7.91
N SER A 143 -11.61 8.63 -7.42
CA SER A 143 -12.74 7.69 -7.42
C SER A 143 -13.82 8.03 -6.39
N GLY A 144 -13.47 8.76 -5.32
CA GLY A 144 -14.36 9.02 -4.19
C GLY A 144 -14.65 7.80 -3.30
N ASP A 145 -14.15 6.62 -3.67
CA ASP A 145 -14.30 5.38 -2.90
C ASP A 145 -13.06 5.17 -2.01
N PHE A 146 -13.24 5.38 -0.71
CA PHE A 146 -12.14 5.25 0.24
C PHE A 146 -11.65 3.82 0.45
N HIS A 147 -12.38 2.80 0.02
CA HIS A 147 -11.86 1.44 -0.03
C HIS A 147 -10.80 1.31 -1.12
N ILE A 148 -11.10 1.83 -2.31
CA ILE A 148 -10.17 1.90 -3.46
C ILE A 148 -8.97 2.78 -3.10
N ILE A 149 -9.21 3.99 -2.58
CA ILE A 149 -8.14 4.94 -2.22
C ILE A 149 -7.20 4.34 -1.17
N ASN A 150 -7.72 3.68 -0.13
CA ASN A 150 -6.87 3.00 0.86
C ASN A 150 -6.02 1.90 0.24
N GLY A 151 -6.56 1.11 -0.70
CA GLY A 151 -5.79 0.12 -1.44
C GLY A 151 -4.60 0.75 -2.16
N VAL A 152 -4.84 1.83 -2.91
CA VAL A 152 -3.79 2.58 -3.62
C VAL A 152 -2.76 3.17 -2.66
N LEU A 153 -3.21 3.79 -1.56
CA LEU A 153 -2.32 4.37 -0.56
C LEU A 153 -1.41 3.32 0.10
N LYS A 154 -1.92 2.11 0.37
CA LYS A 154 -1.11 0.99 0.88
C LYS A 154 -0.03 0.55 -0.11
N THR A 155 -0.37 0.50 -1.40
CA THR A 155 0.59 0.19 -2.47
C THR A 155 1.65 1.28 -2.59
N ALA A 156 1.24 2.55 -2.66
CA ALA A 156 2.14 3.70 -2.72
C ALA A 156 3.09 3.74 -1.49
N HIS A 157 2.55 3.58 -0.29
CA HIS A 157 3.35 3.48 0.93
C HIS A 157 4.36 2.33 0.86
N SER A 158 3.97 1.16 0.36
CA SER A 158 4.85 -0.01 0.26
C SER A 158 5.98 0.15 -0.75
N LEU A 159 5.76 0.96 -1.80
CA LEU A 159 6.78 1.36 -2.76
C LEU A 159 7.73 2.39 -2.15
N PHE A 160 7.19 3.46 -1.55
CA PHE A 160 8.00 4.62 -1.13
C PHE A 160 8.66 4.43 0.24
N LYS A 161 8.23 3.49 1.09
CA LYS A 161 8.88 3.24 2.40
C LYS A 161 10.34 2.81 2.31
N ARG A 162 10.78 2.29 1.16
CA ARG A 162 12.20 1.93 0.94
C ARG A 162 13.11 3.16 0.94
N TYR A 163 12.60 4.31 0.50
CA TYR A 163 13.35 5.57 0.47
C TYR A 163 13.85 6.01 1.84
N ARG A 164 13.25 5.51 2.92
CA ARG A 164 13.68 5.84 4.29
C ARG A 164 15.04 5.23 4.67
N HIS A 165 15.45 4.17 3.99
CA HIS A 165 16.61 3.36 4.37
C HIS A 165 17.57 3.07 3.20
N GLU A 166 17.17 3.34 1.95
CA GLU A 166 18.04 3.16 0.79
C GLU A 166 19.16 4.22 0.77
N PHE A 167 20.36 3.78 0.39
CA PHE A 167 21.49 4.68 0.21
C PHE A 167 21.26 5.58 -0.99
N LYS A 168 21.72 6.84 -0.89
CA LYS A 168 21.65 7.81 -1.99
C LYS A 168 22.38 7.26 -3.22
N SER A 169 21.67 7.21 -4.34
CA SER A 169 22.21 6.88 -5.66
C SER A 169 21.52 7.72 -6.74
N GLN A 170 22.14 7.84 -7.91
CA GLN A 170 21.55 8.56 -9.04
C GLN A 170 20.22 7.93 -9.46
N GLU A 171 20.15 6.60 -9.47
CA GLU A 171 18.94 5.86 -9.83
C GLU A 171 17.80 6.12 -8.86
N LEU A 172 18.09 6.16 -7.55
CA LEU A 172 17.10 6.46 -6.52
C LEU A 172 16.59 7.90 -6.66
N TRP A 173 17.48 8.86 -6.90
CA TRP A 173 17.11 10.27 -7.07
C TRP A 173 16.25 10.52 -8.30
N GLU A 174 16.55 9.86 -9.42
CA GLU A 174 15.71 9.94 -10.62
C GLU A 174 14.31 9.37 -10.36
N GLU A 175 14.21 8.27 -9.62
CA GLU A 175 12.92 7.71 -9.23
C GLU A 175 12.15 8.64 -8.31
N ILE A 176 12.79 9.13 -7.24
CA ILE A 176 12.17 10.07 -6.29
C ILE A 176 11.66 11.30 -7.05
N LYS A 177 12.46 11.86 -7.97
CA LYS A 177 12.04 13.01 -8.77
C LYS A 177 10.76 12.73 -9.57
N ILE A 178 10.67 11.59 -10.26
CA ILE A 178 9.46 11.18 -10.99
C ILE A 178 8.25 11.08 -10.05
N VAL A 179 8.45 10.53 -8.84
CA VAL A 179 7.40 10.44 -7.83
C VAL A 179 6.98 11.83 -7.36
N LEU A 180 7.92 12.70 -7.03
CA LEU A 180 7.62 14.04 -6.54
C LEU A 180 6.84 14.85 -7.58
N ASP A 181 7.31 14.85 -8.84
CA ASP A 181 6.68 15.57 -9.96
C ASP A 181 5.23 15.10 -10.23
N GLY A 182 4.94 13.81 -10.00
CA GLY A 182 3.65 13.21 -10.32
C GLY A 182 2.70 12.99 -9.14
N PHE A 183 3.18 13.09 -7.89
CA PHE A 183 2.43 12.60 -6.72
C PHE A 183 2.25 13.62 -5.61
N CYS A 184 3.14 14.61 -5.47
CA CYS A 184 3.10 15.58 -4.37
C CYS A 184 1.83 16.43 -4.35
N GLU A 185 1.41 16.97 -5.49
CA GLU A 185 0.15 17.72 -5.58
C GLU A 185 -1.07 16.81 -5.34
N PRO A 186 -1.23 15.66 -6.02
CA PRO A 186 -2.36 14.77 -5.76
C PRO A 186 -2.48 14.28 -4.32
N ILE A 187 -1.38 13.96 -3.64
CA ILE A 187 -1.43 13.49 -2.25
C ILE A 187 -1.79 14.62 -1.28
N THR A 188 -1.39 15.85 -1.58
CA THR A 188 -1.72 17.05 -0.80
C THR A 188 -3.19 17.41 -0.96
N GLU A 189 -3.73 17.36 -2.18
CA GLU A 189 -5.18 17.55 -2.41
C GLU A 189 -6.03 16.44 -1.77
N LEU A 190 -5.52 15.21 -1.78
CA LEU A 190 -6.18 14.09 -1.10
C LEU A 190 -6.19 14.27 0.41
N LEU A 191 -5.12 14.81 1.02
CA LEU A 191 -5.10 15.16 2.44
C LEU A 191 -6.23 16.12 2.77
N LYS A 192 -6.33 17.25 2.04
CA LYS A 192 -7.36 18.28 2.26
C LYS A 192 -8.75 17.71 2.14
N THR A 193 -9.01 16.98 1.05
CA THR A 193 -10.31 16.35 0.78
C THR A 193 -10.68 15.36 1.89
N THR A 194 -9.73 14.54 2.34
CA THR A 194 -9.95 13.55 3.39
C THR A 194 -10.21 14.21 4.75
N MET A 195 -9.50 15.30 5.06
CA MET A 195 -9.73 16.11 6.27
C MET A 195 -11.13 16.73 6.29
N ASP A 196 -11.57 17.30 5.16
CA ASP A 196 -12.91 17.88 5.04
C ASP A 196 -14.01 16.83 5.19
N LEU A 197 -13.82 15.65 4.62
CA LEU A 197 -14.75 14.53 4.77
C LEU A 197 -14.77 14.00 6.19
N ALA A 198 -13.62 13.90 6.87
CA ALA A 198 -13.54 13.47 8.26
C ALA A 198 -14.31 14.44 9.18
N ASN A 199 -14.24 15.75 8.91
CA ASN A 199 -15.01 16.76 9.63
C ASN A 199 -16.52 16.61 9.36
N LYS A 200 -16.93 16.44 8.10
CA LYS A 200 -18.34 16.27 7.71
C LYS A 200 -18.96 14.98 8.27
N HIS A 201 -18.18 13.90 8.36
CA HIS A 201 -18.61 12.60 8.85
C HIS A 201 -18.14 12.32 10.29
N SER A 202 -17.87 13.36 11.07
CA SER A 202 -17.35 13.27 12.46
C SER A 202 -18.21 12.45 13.43
N ASN A 203 -19.49 12.23 13.11
CA ASN A 203 -20.43 11.46 13.90
C ASN A 203 -20.71 10.04 13.33
N ASN A 204 -20.05 9.64 12.24
CA ASN A 204 -20.19 8.30 11.65
C ASN A 204 -18.93 7.46 11.96
N PRO A 205 -19.00 6.48 12.87
CA PRO A 205 -17.83 5.69 13.29
C PRO A 205 -17.18 4.93 12.14
N GLU A 206 -17.96 4.32 11.23
CA GLU A 206 -17.44 3.50 10.15
C GLU A 206 -16.69 4.36 9.12
N SER A 207 -17.31 5.46 8.68
CA SER A 207 -16.67 6.40 7.76
C SER A 207 -15.43 7.02 8.38
N LEU A 208 -15.50 7.42 9.65
CA LEU A 208 -14.39 8.10 10.32
C LEU A 208 -13.17 7.18 10.48
N LYS A 209 -13.37 5.89 10.81
CA LYS A 209 -12.29 4.90 10.87
C LYS A 209 -11.59 4.72 9.51
N ILE A 210 -12.38 4.64 8.43
CA ILE A 210 -11.84 4.50 7.07
C ILE A 210 -11.02 5.74 6.68
N LEU A 211 -11.54 6.94 6.95
CA LEU A 211 -10.89 8.21 6.63
C LEU A 211 -9.58 8.39 7.42
N PHE A 212 -9.57 8.08 8.71
CA PHE A 212 -8.35 8.14 9.54
C PHE A 212 -7.31 7.10 9.14
N SER A 213 -7.74 5.92 8.65
CA SER A 213 -6.82 4.96 8.04
C SER A 213 -6.14 5.55 6.79
N SER A 214 -6.88 6.25 5.94
CA SER A 214 -6.32 6.95 4.79
C SER A 214 -5.37 8.07 5.18
N LEU A 215 -5.76 8.92 6.13
CA LEU A 215 -4.91 9.99 6.66
C LEU A 215 -3.60 9.44 7.24
N THR A 216 -3.64 8.29 7.91
CA THR A 216 -2.44 7.62 8.45
C THR A 216 -1.49 7.19 7.33
N LEU A 217 -2.02 6.60 6.25
CA LEU A 217 -1.22 6.23 5.08
C LEU A 217 -0.66 7.45 4.35
N ILE A 218 -1.44 8.53 4.22
CA ILE A 218 -0.99 9.82 3.67
C ILE A 218 0.19 10.36 4.49
N CYS A 219 0.09 10.37 5.83
CA CYS A 219 1.18 10.80 6.71
C CYS A 219 2.42 9.91 6.57
N LYS A 220 2.25 8.59 6.41
CA LYS A 220 3.35 7.65 6.15
C LYS A 220 4.03 7.89 4.81
N ILE A 221 3.26 8.23 3.77
CA ILE A 221 3.82 8.58 2.46
C ILE A 221 4.56 9.91 2.54
N PHE A 222 4.00 10.93 3.20
CA PHE A 222 4.68 12.19 3.47
C PHE A 222 6.05 11.96 4.11
N TYR A 223 6.14 11.14 5.16
CA TYR A 223 7.43 10.79 5.78
C TYR A 223 8.42 10.22 4.77
N SER A 224 7.97 9.26 3.94
CA SER A 224 8.81 8.60 2.94
C SER A 224 9.31 9.55 1.85
N LEU A 225 8.48 10.50 1.41
CA LEU A 225 8.87 11.44 0.36
C LEU A 225 9.82 12.52 0.86
N ASN A 226 9.79 12.81 2.17
CA ASN A 226 10.67 13.78 2.84
C ASN A 226 11.83 13.11 3.60
N SER A 227 12.12 11.82 3.39
CA SER A 227 13.12 11.13 4.21
C SER A 227 14.56 11.31 3.72
N GLN A 228 14.74 11.50 2.42
CA GLN A 228 16.07 11.64 1.78
C GLN A 228 16.57 13.08 1.77
N ASP A 229 15.63 14.02 1.60
CA ASP A 229 15.82 15.46 1.53
C ASP A 229 14.45 16.16 1.64
N LEU A 230 14.45 17.49 1.81
CA LEU A 230 13.24 18.30 1.75
C LEU A 230 12.94 18.67 0.28
N PRO A 231 11.88 18.13 -0.33
CA PRO A 231 11.49 18.51 -1.68
C PRO A 231 10.89 19.92 -1.69
N GLU A 232 11.25 20.72 -2.71
CA GLU A 232 10.75 22.10 -2.93
C GLU A 232 9.23 22.21 -2.77
N TYR A 233 8.48 21.25 -3.34
CA TYR A 233 7.02 21.23 -3.19
C TYR A 233 6.57 21.21 -1.71
N PHE A 234 7.18 20.37 -0.87
CA PHE A 234 6.79 20.27 0.54
C PHE A 234 7.32 21.42 1.39
N GLU A 235 8.40 22.07 0.96
CA GLU A 235 8.87 23.33 1.54
C GLU A 235 7.85 24.44 1.28
N ASP A 236 7.45 24.63 0.01
CA ASP A 236 6.46 25.64 -0.40
C ASP A 236 5.09 25.44 0.24
N HIS A 237 4.71 24.18 0.50
CA HIS A 237 3.43 23.81 1.10
C HIS A 237 3.56 23.44 2.59
N MET A 238 4.67 23.79 3.25
CA MET A 238 4.94 23.38 4.62
C MET A 238 3.85 23.88 5.58
N GLU A 239 3.43 25.14 5.44
CA GLU A 239 2.40 25.74 6.30
C GLU A 239 1.10 24.92 6.29
N GLU A 240 0.68 24.50 5.11
CA GLU A 240 -0.53 23.72 4.89
C GLU A 240 -0.45 22.35 5.59
N TRP A 241 0.63 21.61 5.35
CA TRP A 241 0.86 20.31 5.98
C TRP A 241 0.95 20.40 7.50
N MET A 242 1.73 21.36 8.02
CA MET A 242 1.91 21.55 9.46
C MET A 242 0.61 21.94 10.16
N LYS A 243 -0.22 22.77 9.52
CA LYS A 243 -1.55 23.11 10.03
C LYS A 243 -2.45 21.87 10.14
N HIS A 244 -2.49 21.02 9.11
CA HIS A 244 -3.28 19.79 9.16
C HIS A 244 -2.76 18.79 10.21
N PHE A 245 -1.44 18.62 10.32
CA PHE A 245 -0.84 17.79 11.36
C PHE A 245 -1.19 18.29 12.77
N LEU A 246 -1.13 19.61 13.02
CA LEU A 246 -1.48 20.17 14.31
C LEU A 246 -2.98 19.96 14.64
N VAL A 247 -3.86 20.11 13.66
CA VAL A 247 -5.30 19.82 13.81
C VAL A 247 -5.52 18.35 14.19
N ILE A 248 -4.89 17.41 13.47
CA ILE A 248 -5.03 15.97 13.77
C ILE A 248 -4.46 15.63 15.15
N LEU A 249 -3.30 16.18 15.50
CA LEU A 249 -2.63 15.92 16.78
C LEU A 249 -3.47 16.38 17.97
N THR A 250 -4.18 17.51 17.81
CA THR A 250 -5.07 18.09 18.83
C THR A 250 -6.51 17.56 18.75
N THR A 251 -6.85 16.76 17.73
CA THR A 251 -8.17 16.15 17.61
C THR A 251 -8.39 15.14 18.73
N ASP A 252 -9.55 15.24 19.37
CA ASP A 252 -10.06 14.23 20.31
C ASP A 252 -11.47 13.82 19.88
N ASN A 253 -11.61 12.59 19.41
CA ASN A 253 -12.90 12.02 19.04
C ASN A 253 -13.03 10.61 19.61
N LYS A 254 -14.03 10.41 20.49
CA LYS A 254 -14.27 9.13 21.17
C LYS A 254 -14.53 7.97 20.20
N LEU A 255 -15.05 8.25 18.99
CA LEU A 255 -15.33 7.23 17.97
C LEU A 255 -14.06 6.63 17.34
N LEU A 256 -12.92 7.30 17.50
CA LEU A 256 -11.62 6.88 17.00
C LEU A 256 -10.74 6.23 18.07
N LYS A 257 -11.21 6.21 19.32
CA LYS A 257 -10.55 5.52 20.42
C LYS A 257 -10.99 4.07 20.43
N THR A 258 -10.06 3.19 20.77
CA THR A 258 -10.36 1.79 21.05
C THR A 258 -10.53 1.58 22.56
N GLU A 259 -11.49 0.73 22.92
CA GLU A 259 -11.69 0.26 24.29
C GLU A 259 -10.62 -0.78 24.69
N ASP A 260 -9.92 -1.34 23.71
CA ASP A 260 -8.79 -2.24 23.93
C ASP A 260 -7.61 -1.47 24.53
N ASP A 261 -6.99 -2.01 25.56
CA ASP A 261 -5.84 -1.42 26.25
C ASP A 261 -4.49 -1.88 25.70
N GLU A 262 -4.50 -2.91 24.86
CA GLU A 262 -3.33 -3.51 24.21
C GLU A 262 -3.21 -3.04 22.75
N GLU A 263 -4.32 -2.88 22.02
CA GLU A 263 -4.29 -2.42 20.63
C GLU A 263 -4.43 -0.90 20.51
N ALA A 264 -3.61 -0.27 19.66
CA ALA A 264 -3.71 1.14 19.35
C ALA A 264 -4.88 1.45 18.39
N GLY A 265 -5.67 2.46 18.73
CA GLY A 265 -6.77 2.90 17.87
C GLY A 265 -6.28 3.75 16.68
N PRO A 266 -7.16 4.05 15.72
CA PRO A 266 -6.83 4.91 14.58
C PRO A 266 -6.29 6.30 14.98
N LEU A 267 -6.72 6.84 16.12
CA LEU A 267 -6.25 8.13 16.61
C LEU A 267 -4.82 8.04 17.14
N GLU A 268 -4.50 6.99 17.90
CA GLU A 268 -3.15 6.75 18.44
C GLU A 268 -2.15 6.53 17.29
N LEU A 269 -2.52 5.71 16.31
CA LEU A 269 -1.68 5.40 15.14
C LEU A 269 -1.32 6.64 14.31
N ILE A 270 -2.29 7.52 14.05
CA ILE A 270 -2.01 8.73 13.25
C ILE A 270 -1.20 9.75 14.05
N LYS A 271 -1.44 9.89 15.36
CA LYS A 271 -0.68 10.80 16.22
C LYS A 271 0.77 10.38 16.34
N SER A 272 1.02 9.07 16.53
CA SER A 272 2.37 8.49 16.50
C SER A 272 3.07 8.82 15.17
N GLN A 273 2.40 8.58 14.04
CA GLN A 273 2.99 8.91 12.73
C GLN A 273 3.26 10.42 12.54
N ILE A 274 2.40 11.30 13.05
CA ILE A 274 2.64 12.75 13.00
C ILE A 274 3.85 13.12 13.86
N CYS A 275 4.00 12.52 15.04
CA CYS A 275 5.18 12.72 15.87
C CYS A 275 6.46 12.29 15.15
N ASP A 276 6.46 11.19 14.40
CA ASP A 276 7.59 10.80 13.55
C ASP A 276 7.90 11.86 12.49
N ASN A 277 6.86 12.35 11.79
CA ASN A 277 7.01 13.36 10.74
C ASN A 277 7.59 14.67 11.30
N VAL A 278 7.05 15.14 12.41
CA VAL A 278 7.50 16.36 13.11
C VAL A 278 8.92 16.20 13.63
N SER A 279 9.25 15.03 14.21
CA SER A 279 10.60 14.73 14.70
C SER A 279 11.61 14.74 13.56
N MET A 280 11.26 14.18 12.40
CA MET A 280 12.12 14.23 11.23
C MET A 280 12.36 15.66 10.75
N TYR A 281 11.32 16.49 10.69
CA TYR A 281 11.45 17.90 10.29
C TYR A 281 12.31 18.69 11.28
N ALA A 282 12.07 18.54 12.58
CA ALA A 282 12.87 19.21 13.61
C ALA A 282 14.34 18.77 13.62
N GLN A 283 14.65 17.53 13.19
CA GLN A 283 16.02 17.02 13.17
C GLN A 283 16.78 17.34 11.87
N LYS A 284 16.08 17.37 10.73
CA LYS A 284 16.71 17.49 9.41
C LYS A 284 16.51 18.83 8.73
N TYR A 285 15.42 19.52 9.02
CA TYR A 285 14.93 20.72 8.32
C TYR A 285 14.59 21.82 9.35
N ASP A 286 15.45 22.00 10.36
CA ASP A 286 15.19 22.87 11.51
C ASP A 286 14.97 24.33 11.10
N GLU A 287 15.74 24.83 10.12
CA GLU A 287 15.67 26.23 9.67
C GLU A 287 14.28 26.55 9.11
N GLU A 288 13.76 25.68 8.23
CA GLU A 288 12.46 25.83 7.60
C GLU A 288 11.31 25.51 8.57
N PHE A 289 11.53 24.56 9.49
CA PHE A 289 10.52 24.11 10.45
C PHE A 289 10.36 25.02 11.68
N GLN A 290 11.35 25.86 11.97
CA GLN A 290 11.41 26.74 13.14
C GLN A 290 10.09 27.49 13.45
N PRO A 291 9.36 28.06 12.48
CA PRO A 291 8.12 28.80 12.75
C PRO A 291 7.00 27.94 13.34
N TYR A 292 6.99 26.63 13.08
CA TYR A 292 5.93 25.70 13.47
C TYR A 292 6.24 24.99 14.80
N LEU A 293 7.52 24.88 15.16
CA LEU A 293 8.00 24.13 16.32
C LEU A 293 7.27 24.48 17.63
N PRO A 294 7.01 25.75 18.00
CA PRO A 294 6.33 26.08 19.26
C PRO A 294 4.91 25.50 19.37
N GLY A 295 4.18 25.45 18.24
CA GLY A 295 2.84 24.88 18.17
C GLY A 295 2.86 23.37 18.44
N PHE A 296 3.80 22.66 17.82
CA PHE A 296 3.96 21.22 18.03
C PHE A 296 4.47 20.88 19.43
N VAL A 297 5.43 21.62 19.98
CA VAL A 297 5.90 21.41 21.36
C VAL A 297 4.75 21.51 22.35
N SER A 298 3.89 22.52 22.21
CA SER A 298 2.72 22.70 23.06
C SER A 298 1.71 21.56 22.91
N ALA A 299 1.42 21.13 21.67
CA ALA A 299 0.47 20.06 21.41
C ALA A 299 0.97 18.69 21.89
N ILE A 300 2.25 18.37 21.64
CA ILE A 300 2.87 17.11 22.09
C ILE A 300 2.99 17.09 23.61
N TRP A 301 3.35 18.20 24.24
CA TRP A 301 3.37 18.29 25.71
C TRP A 301 2.00 17.99 26.31
N ASN A 302 0.95 18.65 25.81
CA ASN A 302 -0.43 18.39 26.24
C ASN A 302 -0.83 16.93 26.03
N LEU A 303 -0.48 16.34 24.88
CA LEU A 303 -0.71 14.93 24.59
C LEU A 303 -0.04 14.03 25.64
N LEU A 304 1.25 14.21 25.90
CA LEU A 304 2.00 13.41 26.88
C LEU A 304 1.45 13.56 28.31
N THR A 305 0.97 14.74 28.70
CA THR A 305 0.38 14.96 30.03
C THR A 305 -1.02 14.37 30.21
N THR A 306 -1.69 14.00 29.12
CA THR A 306 -3.07 13.46 29.14
C THR A 306 -3.14 11.96 28.84
N ILE A 307 -2.04 11.36 28.35
CA ILE A 307 -1.95 9.92 28.08
C ILE A 307 -1.80 9.16 29.40
N GLU A 308 -2.61 8.12 29.55
CA GLU A 308 -2.48 7.16 30.65
C GLU A 308 -1.39 6.13 30.36
N ASN A 309 -0.79 5.53 31.39
CA ASN A 309 0.25 4.53 31.22
C ASN A 309 -0.35 3.17 30.81
N ARG A 310 -0.61 2.97 29.49
CA ARG A 310 -1.19 1.75 28.90
C ARG A 310 -0.42 1.33 27.64
N VAL A 311 -0.37 0.02 27.38
CA VAL A 311 0.42 -0.59 26.28
C VAL A 311 0.04 -0.04 24.90
N LYS A 312 -1.24 0.26 24.65
CA LYS A 312 -1.69 0.89 23.38
C LYS A 312 -1.03 2.23 23.04
N TYR A 313 -0.36 2.86 24.00
CA TYR A 313 0.35 4.12 23.81
C TYR A 313 1.88 3.94 23.63
N ASP A 314 2.39 2.70 23.70
CA ASP A 314 3.79 2.34 23.43
C ASP A 314 3.98 2.02 21.94
N LEU A 315 3.86 3.04 21.09
CA LEU A 315 3.94 2.94 19.62
C LEU A 315 5.29 3.31 19.02
#